data_AF-A0AB34P914-F1
#
_entry.id   AF-A0AB34P914-F1
#
_cell.length_a   1.000
_cell.length_b   1.000
_cell.length_c   1.000
_cell.angle_alpha   90.00
_cell.angle_beta   90.00
_cell.angle_gamma   90.00
#
_symmetry.space_group_name_H-M   'P 1'
#
loop_
_entity.id
_entity.type
_entity.pdbx_description
1 polymer ?
#
loop_
_entity_poly.entity_id
_entity_poly.type
_entity_poly.pdbx_seq_one_letter_code
_entity_poly.pdbx_strand_id
1 'polypeptide(L)'
;MILIATLTLGLLMNHPSVAESQIPGNSPHNGMSPQALERAYVESYKQSGFRLAKRHKQLYPNGGWTIELVFQLKSAPKGPDAPGTTLRLGGNYPAKCTCDVRRQIFKAADADSPDPAAVARGERALIKADRLALAKVRKRLGVSIPYAG
;
A
#
# COMPACT_ATOMS: atom_id res chain seq x y z
N MET A 1 -24.54 -52.25 4.97
CA MET A 1 -25.25 -51.12 4.33
C MET A 1 -25.27 -49.99 5.37
N ILE A 2 -24.89 -48.71 5.19
CA ILE A 2 -25.03 -47.73 4.08
C ILE A 2 -26.50 -47.26 3.99
N LEU A 3 -26.88 -45.97 4.07
CA LEU A 3 -26.18 -44.66 4.18
C LEU A 3 -25.91 -44.23 5.66
N ILE A 4 -25.28 -43.10 6.08
CA ILE A 4 -24.69 -41.85 5.49
C ILE A 4 -25.62 -40.59 5.37
N ALA A 5 -25.74 -39.77 6.44
CA ALA A 5 -26.12 -38.32 6.41
C ALA A 5 -26.07 -37.65 7.83
N THR A 6 -25.85 -36.34 8.05
CA THR A 6 -24.65 -35.48 7.80
C THR A 6 -24.83 -34.06 8.38
N LEU A 7 -23.88 -33.56 9.20
CA LEU A 7 -23.65 -32.14 9.59
C LEU A 7 -24.86 -31.41 10.29
N THR A 8 -24.80 -30.17 10.82
CA THR A 8 -23.74 -29.12 10.97
C THR A 8 -23.78 -28.51 12.39
N LEU A 9 -22.63 -28.18 12.98
CA LEU A 9 -22.21 -26.81 13.40
C LEU A 9 -20.85 -26.86 14.13
N GLY A 10 -20.12 -25.75 14.21
CA GLY A 10 -18.90 -25.63 15.03
C GLY A 10 -17.58 -25.34 14.31
N LEU A 11 -17.59 -25.00 13.02
CA LEU A 11 -16.41 -24.44 12.35
C LEU A 11 -16.16 -23.00 12.83
N LEU A 12 -15.42 -22.87 13.93
CA LEU A 12 -14.71 -21.66 14.33
C LEU A 12 -13.64 -21.35 13.28
N MET A 13 -14.05 -20.74 12.17
CA MET A 13 -13.11 -20.23 11.18
C MET A 13 -12.39 -19.02 11.78
N ASN A 14 -11.07 -19.13 11.88
CA ASN A 14 -10.18 -18.02 12.19
C ASN A 14 -10.50 -16.87 11.23
N HIS A 15 -11.02 -15.75 11.75
CA HIS A 15 -11.00 -14.51 11.01
C HIS A 15 -9.51 -14.16 10.75
N PRO A 16 -9.11 -13.87 9.51
CA PRO A 16 -7.79 -13.29 9.26
C PRO A 16 -7.79 -11.90 9.88
N SER A 17 -7.23 -11.79 11.09
CA SER A 17 -7.06 -10.52 11.81
C SER A 17 -5.94 -9.68 11.19
N VAL A 18 -6.12 -9.30 9.93
CA VAL A 18 -5.37 -8.23 9.29
C VAL A 18 -6.39 -7.27 8.70
N ALA A 19 -6.39 -6.03 9.20
CA ALA A 19 -7.23 -4.95 8.68
C ALA A 19 -6.70 -4.44 7.32
N GLU A 20 -6.72 -5.31 6.31
CA GLU A 20 -6.39 -4.96 4.93
C GLU A 20 -7.55 -4.16 4.30
N SER A 21 -7.59 -2.85 4.58
CA SER A 21 -8.41 -1.89 3.79
C SER A 21 -8.19 -2.14 2.29
N GLN A 22 -9.22 -2.04 1.46
CA GLN A 22 -9.14 -2.49 0.07
C GLN A 22 -7.94 -1.88 -0.66
N ILE A 23 -6.93 -2.72 -0.93
CA ILE A 23 -5.65 -2.30 -1.50
C ILE A 23 -5.91 -1.89 -2.96
N PRO A 24 -5.77 -0.59 -3.31
CA PRO A 24 -6.08 -0.12 -4.65
C PRO A 24 -5.14 -0.75 -5.67
N GLY A 25 -5.73 -1.24 -6.76
CA GLY A 25 -5.02 -1.96 -7.82
C GLY A 25 -4.03 -1.11 -8.61
N ASN A 26 -3.32 -1.78 -9.53
CA ASN A 26 -2.26 -1.20 -10.35
C ASN A 26 -2.70 0.11 -11.01
N SER A 27 -1.97 1.18 -10.71
CA SER A 27 -2.16 2.51 -11.30
C SER A 27 -1.17 2.69 -12.45
N PRO A 28 -1.61 2.83 -13.72
CA PRO A 28 -0.70 3.05 -14.84
C PRO A 28 -0.21 4.51 -14.91
N HIS A 29 1.08 4.69 -15.14
CA HIS A 29 1.77 5.98 -15.26
C HIS A 29 2.51 6.04 -16.61
N ASN A 30 1.74 6.33 -17.66
CA ASN A 30 2.26 6.35 -19.03
C ASN A 30 3.11 7.60 -19.29
N GLY A 31 4.22 7.44 -20.02
CA GLY A 31 5.08 8.54 -20.45
C GLY A 31 5.95 9.17 -19.36
N MET A 32 5.92 8.67 -18.13
CA MET A 32 6.83 9.10 -17.06
C MET A 32 8.10 8.25 -17.02
N SER A 33 9.22 8.88 -16.66
CA SER A 33 10.44 8.14 -16.31
C SER A 33 10.30 7.54 -14.90
N PRO A 34 10.93 6.38 -14.62
CA PRO A 34 10.87 5.76 -13.29
C PRO A 34 11.33 6.69 -12.16
N GLN A 35 12.32 7.54 -12.43
CA GLN A 35 12.88 8.50 -11.48
C GLN A 35 11.91 9.67 -11.20
N ALA A 36 11.21 10.18 -12.21
CA ALA A 36 10.20 11.23 -12.02
C ALA A 36 9.00 10.71 -11.20
N LEU A 37 8.56 9.49 -11.51
CA LEU A 37 7.50 8.80 -10.79
C LEU A 37 7.88 8.57 -9.31
N GLU A 38 9.04 7.98 -9.05
CA GLU A 38 9.54 7.74 -7.69
C GLU A 38 9.63 9.05 -6.89
N ARG A 39 10.23 10.09 -7.48
CA ARG A 39 10.39 11.39 -6.83
C ARG A 39 9.05 12.01 -6.44
N ALA A 40 8.05 11.97 -7.34
CA ALA A 40 6.74 12.54 -7.09
C ALA A 40 6.00 11.85 -5.92
N TYR A 41 6.09 10.52 -5.82
CA TYR A 41 5.56 9.77 -4.68
C TYR A 41 6.35 10.07 -3.39
N VAL A 42 7.68 9.94 -3.40
CA VAL A 42 8.53 10.13 -2.21
C VAL A 42 8.36 11.52 -1.61
N GLU A 43 8.34 12.58 -2.42
CA GLU A 43 8.12 13.94 -1.91
C GLU A 43 6.68 14.14 -1.39
N SER A 44 5.66 13.62 -2.09
CA SER A 44 4.25 13.78 -1.69
C SER A 44 3.93 13.11 -0.36
N TYR A 45 4.44 11.90 -0.12
CA TYR A 45 4.30 11.21 1.16
C TYR A 45 5.11 11.93 2.25
N LYS A 46 6.36 12.35 1.98
CA LYS A 46 7.17 13.15 2.94
C LYS A 46 6.48 14.45 3.38
N GLN A 47 5.78 15.12 2.45
CA GLN A 47 4.99 16.33 2.65
C GLN A 47 3.61 16.09 3.31
N SER A 48 3.20 14.83 3.51
CA SER A 48 1.89 14.44 4.07
C SER A 48 2.01 13.65 5.38
N GLY A 49 3.05 13.94 6.17
CA GLY A 49 3.24 13.33 7.49
C GLY A 49 3.97 11.98 7.49
N PHE A 50 4.39 11.44 6.34
CA PHE A 50 5.17 10.21 6.28
C PHE A 50 6.69 10.45 6.30
N ARG A 51 7.43 9.41 6.65
CA ARG A 51 8.88 9.22 6.42
C ARG A 51 9.08 8.04 5.47
N LEU A 52 10.06 8.12 4.57
CA LEU A 52 10.51 6.96 3.80
C LEU A 52 11.43 6.13 4.71
N ALA A 53 11.01 4.92 5.08
CA ALA A 53 11.71 4.04 6.00
C ALA A 53 12.65 3.06 5.29
N LYS A 54 12.27 2.58 4.10
CA LYS A 54 13.09 1.72 3.24
C LYS A 54 12.82 2.05 1.77
N ARG A 55 13.88 2.01 0.96
CA ARG A 55 13.83 1.98 -0.50
C ARG A 55 14.58 0.75 -0.98
N HIS A 56 13.98 -0.06 -1.84
CA HIS A 56 14.65 -1.19 -2.48
C HIS A 56 14.40 -1.13 -3.99
N LYS A 57 15.42 -1.38 -4.81
CA LYS A 57 15.29 -1.45 -6.27
C LYS A 57 15.78 -2.82 -6.73
N GLN A 58 14.97 -3.49 -7.54
CA GLN A 58 15.34 -4.74 -8.20
C GLN A 58 15.33 -4.54 -9.72
N LEU A 59 16.25 -5.22 -10.41
CA LEU A 59 16.27 -5.39 -11.86
C LEU A 59 16.21 -6.90 -12.13
N TYR A 60 15.38 -7.32 -13.08
CA TYR A 60 15.19 -8.72 -13.44
C TYR A 60 15.87 -9.02 -14.78
N PRO A 61 16.35 -10.26 -15.02
CA PRO A 61 17.05 -10.62 -16.27
C PRO A 61 16.23 -10.41 -17.56
N ASN A 62 14.90 -10.38 -17.45
CA ASN A 62 13.97 -10.11 -18.57
C ASN A 62 13.81 -8.62 -18.91
N GLY A 63 14.61 -7.73 -18.34
CA GLY A 63 14.50 -6.27 -18.55
C GLY A 63 13.38 -5.59 -17.76
N GLY A 64 12.65 -6.33 -16.92
CA GLY A 64 11.74 -5.76 -15.93
C GLY A 64 12.49 -5.13 -14.75
N TRP A 65 11.91 -4.11 -14.13
CA TRP A 65 12.45 -3.47 -12.93
C TRP A 65 11.34 -3.14 -11.94
N THR A 66 11.69 -3.05 -10.65
CA THR A 66 10.79 -2.58 -9.60
C THR A 66 11.49 -1.69 -8.58
N ILE A 67 10.74 -0.77 -7.96
CA ILE A 67 11.20 0.05 -6.85
C ILE A 67 10.15 0.01 -5.73
N GLU A 68 10.53 -0.54 -4.58
CA GLU A 68 9.69 -0.60 -3.39
C GLU A 68 10.01 0.56 -2.46
N LEU A 69 8.96 1.24 -2.01
CA LEU A 69 8.98 2.43 -1.17
C LEU A 69 8.13 2.17 0.07
N VAL A 70 8.79 1.97 1.22
CA VAL A 70 8.11 1.74 2.50
C VAL A 70 7.97 3.09 3.21
N PHE A 71 6.73 3.56 3.35
CA PHE A 71 6.39 4.80 4.04
C PHE A 71 5.79 4.51 5.41
N GLN A 72 6.24 5.21 6.45
CA GLN A 72 5.68 5.13 7.81
C GLN A 72 5.22 6.51 8.27
N LEU A 73 4.20 6.58 9.12
CA LEU A 73 3.77 7.84 9.73
C LEU A 73 4.85 8.39 10.66
N LYS A 74 5.16 9.70 10.55
CA LYS A 74 6.14 10.39 11.40
C LYS A 74 5.72 10.44 12.86
N SER A 75 4.41 10.42 13.13
CA SER A 75 3.81 10.46 14.47
C SER A 75 3.97 9.16 15.27
N ALA A 76 4.31 8.04 14.62
CA ALA A 76 4.49 6.75 15.28
C ALA A 76 5.99 6.42 15.49
N PRO A 77 6.34 5.58 16.49
CA PRO A 77 7.69 5.04 16.67
C PRO A 77 8.25 4.40 15.39
N LYS A 78 9.58 4.22 15.32
CA LYS A 78 10.23 3.44 14.24
C LYS A 78 10.20 1.96 14.60
N GLY A 79 9.85 1.11 13.64
CA GLY A 79 9.83 -0.35 13.77
C GLY A 79 9.31 -1.00 12.49
N PRO A 80 9.30 -2.34 12.39
CA PRO A 80 8.64 -3.05 11.28
C PRO A 80 7.13 -2.78 11.26
N ASP A 81 6.47 -2.86 12.41
CA ASP A 81 5.03 -2.67 12.60
C ASP A 81 4.55 -1.20 12.66
N ALA A 82 5.46 -0.24 12.40
CA ALA A 82 5.10 1.16 12.46
C ALA A 82 4.09 1.52 11.34
N PRO A 83 2.94 2.15 11.68
CA PRO A 83 1.81 2.31 10.78
C PRO A 83 2.16 3.12 9.53
N GLY A 84 1.65 2.68 8.38
CA GLY A 84 2.15 3.15 7.09
C GLY A 84 1.72 2.30 5.90
N THR A 85 2.41 2.47 4.77
CA THR A 85 2.12 1.79 3.52
C THR A 85 3.38 1.48 2.71
N THR A 86 3.39 0.33 2.04
CA THR A 86 4.42 -0.02 1.05
C THR A 86 3.84 0.12 -0.35
N LEU A 87 4.49 0.92 -1.19
CA LEU A 87 4.19 1.06 -2.61
C LEU A 87 5.30 0.40 -3.43
N ARG A 88 4.93 -0.27 -4.52
CA ARG A 88 5.84 -0.89 -5.48
C ARG A 88 5.59 -0.26 -6.85
N LEU A 89 6.60 0.43 -7.37
CA LEU A 89 6.67 0.92 -8.74
C LEU A 89 7.20 -0.21 -9.62
N GLY A 90 6.71 -0.33 -10.86
CA GLY A 90 7.14 -1.34 -11.83
C GLY A 90 7.18 -0.83 -13.28
N GLY A 91 7.84 -1.60 -14.14
CA GLY A 91 7.90 -1.38 -15.58
C GLY A 91 8.98 -2.23 -16.27
N ASN A 92 9.09 -2.10 -17.59
CA ASN A 92 10.06 -2.81 -18.44
C ASN A 92 10.93 -1.82 -19.25
N TYR A 93 12.07 -2.31 -19.75
CA TYR A 93 12.90 -1.63 -20.75
C TYR A 93 12.69 -2.21 -22.17
N PRO A 94 12.98 -1.46 -23.26
CA PRO A 94 13.40 -0.06 -23.31
C PRO A 94 12.23 0.93 -23.12
N ALA A 95 12.55 2.16 -22.71
CA ALA A 95 11.61 3.06 -22.05
C ALA A 95 10.63 3.82 -22.99
N LYS A 96 9.60 3.13 -23.48
CA LYS A 96 8.30 3.75 -23.83
C LYS A 96 7.27 3.45 -22.72
N CYS A 97 7.57 3.93 -21.51
CA CYS A 97 7.03 3.34 -20.29
C CYS A 97 5.51 3.52 -20.10
N THR A 98 4.78 2.41 -20.15
CA THR A 98 3.79 2.02 -19.14
C THR A 98 4.53 1.69 -17.84
N CYS A 99 4.76 2.68 -16.97
CA CYS A 99 5.08 2.37 -15.56
C CYS A 99 3.79 1.96 -14.84
N ASP A 100 3.90 1.17 -13.78
CA ASP A 100 2.78 0.94 -12.84
C ASP A 100 3.16 1.32 -11.40
N VAL A 101 2.15 1.61 -10.58
CA VAL A 101 2.28 1.65 -9.12
C VAL A 101 1.20 0.77 -8.50
N ARG A 102 1.63 -0.19 -7.70
CA ARG A 102 0.77 -1.08 -6.93
C ARG A 102 1.07 -0.94 -5.43
N ARG A 103 0.03 -0.81 -4.61
CA ARG A 103 0.17 -0.90 -3.14
C ARG A 103 0.36 -2.36 -2.74
N GLN A 104 1.29 -2.61 -1.80
CA GLN A 104 1.63 -3.95 -1.31
C GLN A 104 1.18 -4.15 0.14
N ILE A 105 1.28 -3.11 0.97
CA ILE A 105 0.98 -3.16 2.41
C ILE A 105 0.28 -1.86 2.81
N PHE A 106 -0.69 -1.95 3.73
CA PHE A 106 -1.32 -0.81 4.38
C PHE A 106 -1.68 -1.20 5.83
N LYS A 107 -0.75 -0.96 6.78
CA LYS A 107 -0.93 -1.32 8.20
C LYS A 107 -1.30 -0.08 9.01
N ALA A 108 -2.51 -0.07 9.56
CA ALA A 108 -3.02 0.99 10.42
C ALA A 108 -2.31 1.03 11.79
N ALA A 109 -2.50 2.12 12.54
CA ALA A 109 -2.22 2.09 13.98
C ALA A 109 -3.23 1.15 14.66
N ASP A 110 -2.83 0.52 15.77
CA ASP A 110 -3.68 -0.38 16.55
C ASP A 110 -4.32 -1.54 15.76
N ALA A 111 -3.77 -1.89 14.58
CA ALA A 111 -4.36 -2.88 13.67
C ALA A 111 -4.43 -4.32 14.24
N ASP A 112 -3.57 -4.62 15.21
CA ASP A 112 -3.51 -5.90 15.93
C ASP A 112 -4.21 -5.82 17.32
N SER A 113 -5.00 -4.76 17.58
CA SER A 113 -5.65 -4.49 18.87
C SER A 113 -7.01 -5.21 19.03
N PRO A 114 -7.34 -5.72 20.24
CA PRO A 114 -8.67 -6.24 20.54
C PRO A 114 -9.75 -5.15 20.75
N ASP A 115 -9.41 -3.85 20.76
CA ASP A 115 -10.41 -2.76 20.73
C ASP A 115 -10.78 -2.41 19.28
N PRO A 116 -12.00 -2.74 18.78
CA PRO A 116 -12.40 -2.41 17.41
C PRO A 116 -12.48 -0.90 17.18
N ALA A 117 -12.72 -0.11 18.23
CA ALA A 117 -12.69 1.34 18.14
C ALA A 117 -11.26 1.89 18.00
N ALA A 118 -10.23 1.18 18.48
CA ALA A 118 -8.82 1.52 18.22
C ALA A 118 -8.44 1.26 16.77
N VAL A 119 -8.72 0.05 16.27
CA VAL A 119 -8.52 -0.32 14.86
C VAL A 119 -9.17 0.72 13.94
N ALA A 120 -10.46 1.00 14.15
CA ALA A 120 -11.19 1.98 13.34
C ALA A 120 -10.72 3.44 13.53
N ARG A 121 -10.04 3.80 14.63
CA ARG A 121 -9.37 5.12 14.78
C ARG A 121 -8.08 5.15 13.95
N GLY A 122 -7.26 4.10 14.03
CA GLY A 122 -5.98 3.98 13.32
C GLY A 122 -6.15 3.93 11.80
N GLU A 123 -7.12 3.18 11.30
CA GLU A 123 -7.48 3.12 9.87
C GLU A 123 -7.82 4.51 9.33
N ARG A 124 -8.81 5.19 9.94
CA ARG A 124 -9.26 6.52 9.52
C ARG A 124 -8.13 7.55 9.55
N ALA A 125 -7.21 7.46 10.51
CA ALA A 125 -6.02 8.31 10.57
C ALA A 125 -5.06 8.05 9.40
N LEU A 126 -4.75 6.78 9.09
CA LEU A 126 -3.86 6.41 7.99
C LEU A 126 -4.49 6.74 6.62
N ILE A 127 -5.77 6.42 6.41
CA ILE A 127 -6.53 6.74 5.18
C ILE A 127 -6.54 8.25 4.93
N LYS A 128 -6.73 9.07 5.98
CA LYS A 128 -6.66 10.54 5.88
C LYS A 128 -5.27 11.02 5.43
N ALA A 129 -4.20 10.49 6.02
CA ALA A 129 -2.83 10.85 5.64
C ALA A 129 -2.48 10.40 4.21
N ASP A 130 -2.89 9.19 3.83
CA ASP A 130 -2.67 8.60 2.51
C ASP A 130 -3.41 9.36 1.40
N ARG A 131 -4.69 9.70 1.60
CA ARG A 131 -5.46 10.53 0.66
C ARG A 131 -4.82 11.92 0.46
N LEU A 132 -4.24 12.51 1.51
CA LEU A 132 -3.47 13.76 1.40
C LEU A 132 -2.14 13.60 0.64
N ALA A 133 -1.49 12.43 0.71
CA ALA A 133 -0.31 12.12 -0.10
C ALA A 133 -0.70 11.92 -1.58
N LEU A 134 -1.69 11.09 -1.86
CA LEU A 134 -2.18 10.81 -3.21
C LEU A 134 -2.72 12.07 -3.93
N ALA A 135 -3.39 12.97 -3.21
CA ALA A 135 -3.82 14.26 -3.76
C ALA A 135 -2.62 15.13 -4.23
N LYS A 136 -1.49 15.09 -3.51
CA LYS A 136 -0.25 15.78 -3.94
C LYS A 136 0.42 15.08 -5.12
N VAL A 137 0.40 13.75 -5.18
CA VAL A 137 0.87 13.01 -6.36
C VAL A 137 0.04 13.38 -7.60
N ARG A 138 -1.29 13.36 -7.49
CA ARG A 138 -2.21 13.81 -8.56
C ARG A 138 -1.94 15.24 -9.00
N LYS A 139 -1.76 16.19 -8.06
CA LYS A 139 -1.42 17.59 -8.39
C LYS A 139 -0.07 17.73 -9.12
N ARG A 140 0.90 16.85 -8.86
CA ARG A 140 2.23 16.87 -9.49
C ARG A 140 2.28 16.17 -10.85
N LEU A 141 1.48 15.12 -11.04
CA LEU A 141 1.59 14.21 -12.18
C LEU A 141 0.40 14.27 -13.16
N GLY A 142 -0.67 15.01 -12.84
CA GLY A 142 -1.89 15.11 -13.65
C GLY A 142 -2.79 13.87 -13.63
N VAL A 143 -2.23 12.68 -13.37
CA VAL A 143 -2.95 11.39 -13.37
C VAL A 143 -3.66 11.09 -12.05
N SER A 144 -4.78 10.36 -12.13
CA SER A 144 -5.51 9.83 -10.98
C SER A 144 -4.96 8.49 -10.51
N ILE A 145 -4.87 8.31 -9.20
CA ILE A 145 -4.58 7.04 -8.54
C ILE A 145 -5.83 6.65 -7.73
N PRO A 146 -6.39 5.44 -7.87
CA PRO A 146 -7.47 4.97 -7.00
C PRO A 146 -7.04 4.98 -5.53
N TYR A 147 -7.90 5.48 -4.65
CA TYR A 147 -7.66 5.52 -3.22
C TYR A 147 -7.89 4.13 -2.59
N ALA A 148 -7.25 3.87 -1.44
CA ALA A 148 -7.77 2.85 -0.54
C ALA A 148 -9.15 3.28 -0.01
N GLY A 149 -10.08 2.33 -0.06
CA GLY A 149 -11.39 2.37 0.61
C GLY A 149 -11.23 1.99 2.06
#